data_AF-A0A5C7GEM6-F1
#
_entry.id   AF-A0A5C7GEM6-F1
#
_cell.length_a   1.000
_cell.length_b   1.000
_cell.length_c   1.000
_cell.angle_alpha   90.00
_cell.angle_beta   90.00
_cell.angle_gamma   90.00
#
_symmetry.space_group_name_H-M   'P 1'
#
loop_
_entity.id
_entity.type
_entity.pdbx_description
1 polymer ?
#
loop_
_entity_poly.entity_id
_entity_poly.type
_entity_poly.pdbx_seq_one_letter_code
_entity_poly.pdbx_strand_id
1 'polypeptide(L)'
;MKKSSIFLIAIFASAAVLFSSFTSVDNSNLNPPNEFETLVNYLEANGNFINGELPIMMADEVKKNLKNPKYHIIDIRNDSWFEYGHIKGAANVQSADLLTYFGNTITPSEFEKIILVCYSGQSAAYYSSLLRIAGYNNVYSMKWGMSSWRQDFAENSWLKNVKNDFADQLETTENKKPEKGAHPTLDTGQNEAKEILMTRLETLFATPYRDFIVKSPEVFENPSNYFIVNYLDQENYNSGHIPQAVHYTPNNSLSITTDLLTLPTDKKVVVYDSTGQKAAYVIAYLNVLGYQTGNLSYGENGFMNSVLKEKGWDAFTKKEINMFPVIE
;
A
#
# COMPACT_ATOMS: atom_id res chain seq x y z
N MET A 1 -64.12 18.41 -64.33
CA MET A 1 -63.19 18.63 -65.46
C MET A 1 -62.21 19.73 -65.08
N LYS A 2 -60.92 19.53 -65.41
CA LYS A 2 -59.84 20.50 -65.74
C LYS A 2 -60.30 21.98 -65.84
N LYS A 3 -59.53 23.03 -65.54
CA LYS A 3 -58.09 23.27 -65.28
C LYS A 3 -57.93 24.78 -64.99
N SER A 4 -56.94 25.13 -64.15
CA SER A 4 -56.00 26.26 -64.30
C SER A 4 -56.38 27.73 -64.08
N SER A 5 -55.39 28.41 -63.47
CA SER A 5 -54.96 29.82 -63.63
C SER A 5 -55.54 30.86 -62.65
N ILE A 6 -54.83 31.87 -62.11
CA ILE A 6 -53.43 32.35 -62.14
C ILE A 6 -53.33 33.50 -61.09
N PHE A 7 -52.19 33.61 -60.39
CA PHE A 7 -51.58 34.79 -59.73
C PHE A 7 -52.36 35.71 -58.75
N LEU A 8 -51.79 35.95 -57.55
CA LEU A 8 -51.05 37.20 -57.27
C LEU A 8 -50.21 37.09 -55.99
N ILE A 9 -49.05 37.74 -56.03
CA ILE A 9 -48.02 37.87 -55.00
C ILE A 9 -48.49 38.81 -53.88
N ALA A 10 -48.29 38.42 -52.63
CA ALA A 10 -48.22 39.37 -51.51
C ALA A 10 -47.05 38.99 -50.59
N ILE A 11 -46.02 39.82 -50.67
CA ILE A 11 -44.84 39.84 -49.81
C ILE A 11 -45.29 40.25 -48.40
N PHE A 12 -45.09 39.39 -47.41
CA PHE A 12 -45.05 39.82 -46.01
C PHE A 12 -43.71 39.39 -45.42
N ALA A 13 -42.87 40.40 -45.19
CA ALA A 13 -41.70 40.30 -44.37
C ALA A 13 -42.13 40.13 -42.91
N SER A 14 -41.77 39.01 -42.29
CA SER A 14 -41.78 38.86 -40.85
C SER A 14 -40.40 38.40 -40.41
N ALA A 15 -39.74 39.29 -39.67
CA ALA A 15 -38.45 39.09 -39.06
C ALA A 15 -38.53 37.95 -38.04
N ALA A 16 -37.91 36.81 -38.35
CA ALA A 16 -37.57 35.81 -37.35
C ALA A 16 -36.15 36.11 -36.85
N VAL A 17 -36.10 36.78 -35.71
CA VAL A 17 -34.91 36.84 -34.86
C VAL A 17 -34.65 35.41 -34.38
N LEU A 18 -33.65 34.75 -34.95
CA LEU A 18 -33.04 33.57 -34.35
C LEU A 18 -31.66 33.97 -33.87
N PHE A 19 -31.49 33.88 -32.56
CA PHE A 19 -30.25 34.13 -31.84
C PHE A 19 -29.13 33.25 -32.40
N SER A 20 -28.20 33.86 -33.13
CA SER A 20 -26.87 33.32 -33.37
C SER A 20 -26.07 33.43 -32.07
N SER A 21 -26.26 32.49 -31.14
CA SER A 21 -25.25 32.18 -30.13
C SER A 21 -24.52 30.94 -30.58
N PHE A 22 -23.57 31.12 -31.51
CA PHE A 22 -22.42 30.24 -31.58
C PHE A 22 -21.61 30.51 -30.31
N THR A 23 -21.88 29.78 -29.23
CA THR A 23 -20.85 29.57 -28.22
C THR A 23 -19.84 28.65 -28.87
N SER A 24 -18.73 29.24 -29.30
CA SER A 24 -17.47 28.52 -29.46
C SER A 24 -17.25 27.74 -28.17
N VAL A 25 -17.41 26.42 -28.24
CA VAL A 25 -16.92 25.53 -27.19
C VAL A 25 -15.43 25.78 -27.15
N ASP A 26 -15.01 26.45 -26.09
CA ASP A 26 -13.63 26.76 -25.82
C ASP A 26 -12.91 25.43 -25.62
N ASN A 27 -12.20 25.00 -26.68
CA ASN A 27 -11.46 23.76 -26.75
C ASN A 27 -10.15 23.94 -25.96
N SER A 28 -10.30 24.25 -24.68
CA SER A 28 -9.20 24.34 -23.73
C SER A 28 -8.72 22.92 -23.44
N ASN A 29 -7.62 22.57 -24.11
CA ASN A 29 -6.67 21.50 -23.77
C ASN A 29 -7.12 20.54 -22.66
N LEU A 30 -7.70 19.41 -23.05
CA LEU A 30 -7.63 18.21 -22.22
C LEU A 30 -6.88 17.17 -23.04
N ASN A 31 -5.55 17.18 -22.93
CA ASN A 31 -4.83 15.93 -23.14
C ASN A 31 -5.55 14.88 -22.28
N PRO A 32 -5.85 13.68 -22.79
CA PRO A 32 -6.44 12.63 -21.96
C PRO A 32 -5.57 12.48 -20.71
N PRO A 33 -6.18 12.34 -19.50
CA PRO A 33 -5.41 12.17 -18.29
C PRO A 33 -4.43 11.03 -18.51
N ASN A 34 -3.15 11.28 -18.18
CA ASN A 34 -2.14 10.25 -18.36
C ASN A 34 -2.45 9.06 -17.44
N GLU A 35 -1.81 7.91 -17.69
CA GLU A 35 -2.10 6.68 -16.94
C GLU A 35 -2.00 6.84 -15.42
N PHE A 36 -1.05 7.65 -14.94
CA PHE A 36 -0.90 7.94 -13.52
C PHE A 36 -2.13 8.69 -12.97
N GLU A 37 -2.54 9.78 -13.61
CA GLU A 37 -3.71 10.56 -13.20
C GLU A 37 -4.99 9.71 -13.23
N THR A 38 -5.14 8.88 -14.27
CA THR A 38 -6.26 7.94 -14.39
C THR A 38 -6.26 6.94 -13.23
N LEU A 39 -5.12 6.35 -12.90
CA LEU A 39 -4.99 5.36 -11.83
C LEU A 39 -5.18 5.97 -10.44
N VAL A 40 -4.50 7.08 -10.12
CA VAL A 40 -4.56 7.68 -8.78
C VAL A 40 -5.97 8.17 -8.47
N ASN A 41 -6.64 8.81 -9.42
CA ASN A 41 -8.03 9.26 -9.24
C ASN A 41 -8.97 8.07 -9.03
N TYR A 42 -8.77 6.98 -9.77
CA TYR A 42 -9.54 5.76 -9.57
C TYR A 42 -9.32 5.17 -8.17
N LEU A 43 -8.07 5.04 -7.73
CA LEU A 43 -7.77 4.47 -6.42
C LEU A 43 -8.35 5.32 -5.29
N GLU A 44 -8.14 6.63 -5.30
CA GLU A 44 -8.66 7.54 -4.27
C GLU A 44 -10.19 7.61 -4.24
N ALA A 45 -10.85 7.45 -5.39
CA ALA A 45 -12.31 7.38 -5.47
C ALA A 45 -12.90 6.04 -5.01
N ASN A 46 -12.14 4.93 -5.09
CA ASN A 46 -12.64 3.58 -4.82
C ASN A 46 -12.17 3.02 -3.47
N GLY A 47 -11.35 3.74 -2.72
CA GLY A 47 -10.98 3.30 -1.38
C GLY A 47 -9.84 4.09 -0.80
N ASN A 48 -9.81 4.11 0.52
CA ASN A 48 -8.71 4.69 1.24
C ASN A 48 -7.70 3.62 1.66
N PHE A 49 -6.90 3.14 0.70
CA PHE A 49 -6.06 1.95 0.88
C PHE A 49 -4.94 2.14 1.91
N ILE A 50 -4.55 3.38 2.19
CA ILE A 50 -3.49 3.71 3.14
C ILE A 50 -3.90 4.74 4.21
N ASN A 51 -4.95 5.55 3.98
CA ASN A 51 -5.45 6.52 4.96
C ASN A 51 -6.72 6.01 5.69
N GLY A 52 -6.61 4.87 6.35
CA GLY A 52 -7.65 4.32 7.21
C GLY A 52 -7.08 3.31 8.20
N GLU A 53 -7.97 2.60 8.90
CA GLU A 53 -7.55 1.47 9.71
C GLU A 53 -6.99 0.37 8.80
N LEU A 54 -5.68 0.13 8.90
CA LEU A 54 -5.02 -0.93 8.16
C LEU A 54 -5.44 -2.30 8.71
N PRO A 55 -5.76 -3.27 7.85
CA PRO A 55 -6.31 -4.56 8.26
C PRO A 55 -5.18 -5.48 8.73
N ILE A 56 -4.68 -5.20 9.93
CA ILE A 56 -3.64 -5.97 10.60
C ILE A 56 -4.29 -6.68 11.81
N MET A 57 -4.16 -7.99 11.89
CA MET A 57 -4.80 -8.83 12.91
C MET A 57 -3.76 -9.41 13.88
N MET A 58 -4.06 -9.41 15.18
CA MET A 58 -3.21 -10.04 16.19
C MET A 58 -3.32 -11.57 16.14
N ALA A 59 -2.23 -12.27 16.50
CA ALA A 59 -2.19 -13.73 16.52
C ALA A 59 -3.25 -14.37 17.43
N ASP A 60 -3.61 -13.72 18.54
CA ASP A 60 -4.66 -14.18 19.46
C ASP A 60 -6.03 -14.29 18.77
N GLU A 61 -6.36 -13.32 17.90
CA GLU A 61 -7.61 -13.31 17.16
C GLU A 61 -7.62 -14.43 16.11
N VAL A 62 -6.50 -14.62 15.41
CA VAL A 62 -6.32 -15.76 14.49
C VAL A 62 -6.49 -17.07 15.24
N LYS A 63 -5.84 -17.21 16.40
CA LYS A 63 -5.91 -18.40 17.25
C LYS A 63 -7.32 -18.71 17.73
N LYS A 64 -8.07 -17.69 18.16
CA LYS A 64 -9.46 -17.80 18.61
C LYS A 64 -10.38 -18.32 17.49
N ASN A 65 -10.06 -18.02 16.23
CA ASN A 65 -10.90 -18.34 15.07
C ASN A 65 -10.43 -19.54 14.26
N LEU A 66 -9.47 -20.35 14.72
CA LEU A 66 -8.99 -21.53 13.96
C LEU A 66 -10.07 -22.58 13.62
N LYS A 67 -11.19 -22.59 14.33
CA LYS A 67 -12.33 -23.48 14.07
C LYS A 67 -13.45 -22.81 13.28
N ASN A 68 -13.31 -21.51 12.98
CA ASN A 68 -14.31 -20.76 12.23
C ASN A 68 -14.09 -21.00 10.73
N PRO A 69 -15.02 -21.67 10.02
CA PRO A 69 -14.87 -21.93 8.59
C PRO A 69 -14.94 -20.66 7.74
N LYS A 70 -15.33 -19.52 8.32
CA LYS A 70 -15.32 -18.20 7.65
C LYS A 70 -13.97 -17.50 7.72
N TYR A 71 -12.96 -18.10 8.35
CA TYR A 71 -11.60 -17.58 8.40
C TYR A 71 -10.71 -18.46 7.54
N HIS A 72 -10.07 -17.85 6.54
CA HIS A 72 -9.11 -18.52 5.69
C HIS A 72 -7.70 -18.03 6.00
N ILE A 73 -6.77 -18.92 6.27
CA ILE A 73 -5.39 -18.56 6.59
C ILE A 73 -4.51 -18.98 5.42
N ILE A 74 -3.71 -18.04 4.94
CA ILE A 74 -2.78 -18.26 3.83
C ILE A 74 -1.37 -17.95 4.32
N ASP A 75 -0.52 -18.97 4.36
CA ASP A 75 0.89 -18.85 4.67
C ASP A 75 1.68 -18.65 3.37
N ILE A 76 2.35 -17.50 3.26
CA ILE A 76 3.13 -17.11 2.08
C ILE A 76 4.64 -17.34 2.27
N ARG A 77 5.04 -18.11 3.29
CA ARG A 77 6.42 -18.58 3.45
C ARG A 77 6.70 -19.68 2.43
N ASN A 78 7.99 -19.99 2.27
CA ASN A 78 8.37 -21.09 1.41
C ASN A 78 7.95 -22.44 2.01
N ASP A 79 7.91 -23.46 1.16
CA ASP A 79 7.44 -24.80 1.50
C ASP A 79 8.21 -25.37 2.70
N SER A 80 9.54 -25.21 2.76
CA SER A 80 10.36 -25.73 3.86
C SER A 80 9.96 -25.15 5.23
N TRP A 81 9.62 -23.85 5.30
CA TRP A 81 9.17 -23.22 6.54
C TRP A 81 7.72 -23.54 6.89
N PHE A 82 6.89 -23.82 5.88
CA PHE A 82 5.53 -24.30 6.08
C PHE A 82 5.53 -25.73 6.65
N GLU A 83 6.33 -26.63 6.05
CA GLU A 83 6.54 -28.02 6.49
C GLU A 83 7.16 -28.09 7.88
N TYR A 84 8.16 -27.25 8.18
CA TYR A 84 8.76 -27.20 9.52
C TYR A 84 7.73 -26.85 10.62
N GLY A 85 6.70 -26.08 10.28
CA GLY A 85 5.64 -25.75 11.21
C GLY A 85 4.74 -24.63 10.70
N HIS A 86 3.43 -24.88 10.61
CA HIS A 86 2.45 -23.89 10.17
C HIS A 86 1.18 -23.86 11.03
N ILE A 87 0.39 -22.80 10.89
CA ILE A 87 -0.90 -22.66 11.58
C ILE A 87 -1.87 -23.71 11.04
N LYS A 88 -2.54 -24.44 11.94
CA LYS A 88 -3.51 -25.47 11.55
C LYS A 88 -4.57 -24.91 10.59
N GLY A 89 -4.73 -25.57 9.45
CA GLY A 89 -5.71 -25.20 8.42
C GLY A 89 -5.23 -24.11 7.46
N ALA A 90 -3.99 -23.62 7.59
CA ALA A 90 -3.42 -22.69 6.63
C ALA A 90 -3.18 -23.37 5.28
N ALA A 91 -3.48 -22.66 4.19
CA ALA A 91 -3.01 -23.01 2.85
C ALA A 91 -1.62 -22.40 2.62
N ASN A 92 -0.69 -23.15 2.03
CA ASN A 92 0.58 -22.58 1.59
C ASN A 92 0.45 -22.08 0.15
N VAL A 93 0.61 -20.77 -0.07
CA VAL A 93 0.47 -20.14 -1.39
C VAL A 93 1.61 -19.17 -1.56
N GLN A 94 2.45 -19.38 -2.57
CA GLN A 94 3.55 -18.47 -2.86
C GLN A 94 3.02 -17.11 -3.34
N SER A 95 3.75 -16.04 -3.06
CA SER A 95 3.26 -14.68 -3.31
C SER A 95 2.91 -14.41 -4.76
N ALA A 96 3.64 -14.99 -5.71
CA ALA A 96 3.39 -14.87 -7.14
C ALA A 96 2.06 -15.52 -7.58
N ASP A 97 1.58 -16.51 -6.84
CA ASP A 97 0.37 -17.26 -7.16
C ASP A 97 -0.88 -16.69 -6.47
N LEU A 98 -0.74 -15.65 -5.62
CA LEU A 98 -1.85 -15.11 -4.83
C LEU A 98 -2.99 -14.59 -5.71
N LEU A 99 -2.72 -13.86 -6.80
CA LEU A 99 -3.78 -13.40 -7.70
C LEU A 99 -4.55 -14.57 -8.32
N THR A 100 -3.84 -15.58 -8.81
CA THR A 100 -4.46 -16.79 -9.37
C THR A 100 -5.25 -17.56 -8.32
N TYR A 101 -4.72 -17.66 -7.10
CA TYR A 101 -5.40 -18.32 -6.00
C TYR A 101 -6.73 -17.65 -5.66
N PHE A 102 -6.73 -16.31 -5.55
CA PHE A 102 -7.94 -15.53 -5.27
C PHE A 102 -8.93 -15.48 -6.44
N GLY A 103 -8.45 -15.53 -7.68
CA GLY A 103 -9.30 -15.51 -8.88
C GLY A 103 -9.92 -16.87 -9.21
N ASN A 104 -9.20 -17.97 -8.97
CA ASN A 104 -9.54 -19.27 -9.55
C ASN A 104 -9.69 -20.41 -8.52
N THR A 105 -9.12 -20.30 -7.31
CA THR A 105 -9.07 -21.41 -6.35
C THR A 105 -10.05 -21.25 -5.21
N ILE A 106 -10.23 -20.03 -4.71
CA ILE A 106 -11.17 -19.72 -3.65
C ILE A 106 -12.27 -18.78 -4.14
N THR A 107 -13.37 -18.70 -3.40
CA THR A 107 -14.37 -17.64 -3.56
C THR A 107 -14.24 -16.67 -2.38
N PRO A 108 -13.50 -15.54 -2.51
CA PRO A 108 -13.17 -14.69 -1.38
C PRO A 108 -14.37 -14.19 -0.57
N SER A 109 -15.50 -13.96 -1.22
CA SER A 109 -16.74 -13.50 -0.57
C SER A 109 -17.39 -14.53 0.36
N GLU A 110 -16.97 -15.81 0.33
CA GLU A 110 -17.46 -16.82 1.26
C GLU A 110 -16.80 -16.72 2.64
N PHE A 111 -15.68 -15.99 2.75
CA PHE A 111 -14.94 -15.78 3.98
C PHE A 111 -15.23 -14.40 4.59
N GLU A 112 -15.37 -14.37 5.90
CA GLU A 112 -15.41 -13.11 6.65
C GLU A 112 -14.04 -12.44 6.65
N LYS A 113 -12.96 -13.24 6.81
CA LYS A 113 -11.59 -12.76 6.84
C LYS A 113 -10.66 -13.76 6.16
N ILE A 114 -9.75 -13.24 5.34
CA ILE A 114 -8.64 -13.99 4.76
C ILE A 114 -7.35 -13.38 5.33
N ILE A 115 -6.55 -14.20 6.01
CA ILE A 115 -5.40 -13.74 6.79
C ILE A 115 -4.12 -14.24 6.12
N LEU A 116 -3.32 -13.30 5.62
CA LEU A 116 -1.98 -13.58 5.14
C LEU A 116 -0.99 -13.64 6.31
N VAL A 117 -0.15 -14.67 6.29
CA VAL A 117 0.87 -14.94 7.30
C VAL A 117 2.21 -15.11 6.60
N CYS A 118 3.25 -14.45 7.12
CA CYS A 118 4.63 -14.66 6.70
C CYS A 118 5.54 -14.80 7.93
N TYR A 119 6.86 -14.63 7.75
CA TYR A 119 7.84 -14.70 8.85
C TYR A 119 7.65 -13.62 9.92
N SER A 120 7.58 -12.35 9.48
CA SER A 120 7.65 -11.16 10.34
C SER A 120 6.43 -10.24 10.25
N GLY A 121 5.45 -10.57 9.40
CA GLY A 121 4.27 -9.75 9.11
C GLY A 121 4.46 -8.73 7.98
N GLN A 122 5.71 -8.38 7.62
CA GLN A 122 6.00 -7.30 6.67
C GLN A 122 5.61 -7.65 5.22
N SER A 123 6.02 -8.82 4.71
CA SER A 123 5.59 -9.24 3.36
C SER A 123 4.10 -9.58 3.29
N ALA A 124 3.53 -10.13 4.37
CA ALA A 124 2.09 -10.36 4.45
C ALA A 124 1.33 -9.03 4.33
N ALA A 125 1.75 -7.98 5.04
CA ALA A 125 1.16 -6.65 4.94
C ALA A 125 1.25 -6.06 3.52
N TYR A 126 2.41 -6.21 2.86
CA TYR A 126 2.58 -5.78 1.47
C TYR A 126 1.59 -6.46 0.51
N TYR A 127 1.54 -7.79 0.50
CA TYR A 127 0.65 -8.52 -0.40
C TYR A 127 -0.83 -8.39 0.01
N SER A 128 -1.15 -8.20 1.30
CA SER A 128 -2.49 -7.83 1.74
C SER A 128 -2.92 -6.49 1.14
N SER A 129 -2.04 -5.49 1.11
CA SER A 129 -2.31 -4.20 0.47
C SER A 129 -2.62 -4.37 -1.02
N LEU A 130 -1.79 -5.12 -1.76
CA LEU A 130 -2.01 -5.39 -3.19
C LEU A 130 -3.33 -6.12 -3.45
N LEU A 131 -3.67 -7.15 -2.67
CA LEU A 131 -4.95 -7.86 -2.81
C LEU A 131 -6.16 -6.96 -2.53
N ARG A 132 -6.05 -6.06 -1.54
CA ARG A 132 -7.12 -5.10 -1.25
C ARG A 132 -7.28 -4.09 -2.37
N ILE A 133 -6.17 -3.58 -2.90
CA ILE A 133 -6.17 -2.71 -4.09
C ILE A 133 -6.81 -3.44 -5.29
N ALA A 134 -6.61 -4.77 -5.41
CA ALA A 134 -7.27 -5.61 -6.41
C ALA A 134 -8.79 -5.84 -6.15
N GLY A 135 -9.33 -5.36 -5.03
CA GLY A 135 -10.75 -5.44 -4.67
C GLY A 135 -11.09 -6.46 -3.57
N TYR A 136 -10.12 -7.17 -3.02
CA TYR A 136 -10.35 -8.17 -1.96
C TYR A 136 -10.36 -7.52 -0.56
N ASN A 137 -11.46 -6.86 -0.22
CA ASN A 137 -11.61 -6.04 0.99
C ASN A 137 -11.63 -6.80 2.33
N ASN A 138 -11.73 -8.13 2.31
CA ASN A 138 -11.70 -8.99 3.50
C ASN A 138 -10.31 -9.58 3.78
N VAL A 139 -9.26 -9.07 3.14
CA VAL A 139 -7.88 -9.51 3.35
C VAL A 139 -7.22 -8.71 4.48
N TYR A 140 -6.57 -9.45 5.38
CA TYR A 140 -5.80 -8.98 6.54
C TYR A 140 -4.39 -9.57 6.50
N SER A 141 -3.44 -8.91 7.16
CA SER A 141 -2.13 -9.49 7.49
C SER A 141 -2.02 -9.78 8.98
N MET A 142 -1.32 -10.85 9.36
CA MET A 142 -1.10 -11.16 10.76
C MET A 142 0.07 -10.34 11.33
N LYS A 143 -0.20 -9.57 12.39
CA LYS A 143 0.80 -8.76 13.09
C LYS A 143 1.95 -9.65 13.55
N TRP A 144 3.17 -9.23 13.20
CA TRP A 144 4.43 -9.90 13.51
C TRP A 144 4.66 -11.25 12.78
N GLY A 145 3.71 -11.72 11.97
CA GLY A 145 3.80 -13.00 11.27
C GLY A 145 3.96 -14.18 12.23
N MET A 146 4.54 -15.29 11.76
CA MET A 146 4.78 -16.48 12.58
C MET A 146 5.65 -16.24 13.81
N SER A 147 6.38 -15.13 13.86
CA SER A 147 7.16 -14.76 15.05
C SER A 147 6.30 -14.45 16.27
N SER A 148 5.08 -13.93 16.12
CA SER A 148 4.15 -13.83 17.26
C SER A 148 3.49 -15.16 17.60
N TRP A 149 3.53 -16.14 16.70
CA TRP A 149 2.91 -17.44 16.91
C TRP A 149 3.73 -18.31 17.85
N ARG A 150 5.04 -18.48 17.57
CA ARG A 150 5.93 -19.37 18.34
C ARG A 150 7.38 -18.87 18.32
N GLN A 151 8.12 -19.16 19.39
CA GLN A 151 9.46 -18.60 19.64
C GLN A 151 10.50 -18.97 18.56
N ASP A 152 10.50 -20.19 18.07
CA ASP A 152 11.44 -20.68 17.06
C ASP A 152 11.35 -19.91 15.73
N PHE A 153 10.16 -19.44 15.34
CA PHE A 153 10.02 -18.52 14.21
C PHE A 153 10.55 -17.12 14.53
N ALA A 154 10.33 -16.65 15.76
CA ALA A 154 10.80 -15.35 16.23
C ALA A 154 12.33 -15.26 16.26
N GLU A 155 13.01 -16.33 16.68
CA GLU A 155 14.48 -16.47 16.69
C GLU A 155 15.08 -16.25 15.29
N ASN A 156 14.38 -16.72 14.26
CA ASN A 156 14.81 -16.61 12.87
C ASN A 156 14.38 -15.32 12.17
N SER A 157 13.63 -14.44 12.85
CA SER A 157 13.08 -13.19 12.28
C SER A 157 13.23 -12.01 13.24
N TRP A 158 12.24 -11.75 14.09
CA TRP A 158 12.25 -10.55 14.93
C TRP A 158 13.36 -10.53 15.99
N LEU A 159 13.56 -11.61 16.74
CA LEU A 159 14.51 -11.61 17.86
C LEU A 159 15.96 -11.35 17.44
N LYS A 160 16.35 -11.76 16.22
CA LYS A 160 17.70 -11.49 15.69
C LYS A 160 17.85 -10.10 15.04
N ASN A 161 16.74 -9.47 14.65
CA ASN A 161 16.71 -8.20 13.91
C ASN A 161 16.22 -7.00 14.72
N VAL A 162 15.77 -7.21 15.95
CA VAL A 162 15.60 -6.11 16.92
C VAL A 162 16.98 -5.56 17.31
N LYS A 163 17.19 -4.25 17.12
CA LYS A 163 18.48 -3.57 17.33
C LYS A 163 18.31 -2.21 18.01
N ASN A 164 19.44 -1.66 18.47
CA ASN A 164 19.56 -0.30 19.00
C ASN A 164 20.75 0.44 18.38
N ASP A 165 21.27 -0.07 17.26
CA ASP A 165 22.60 0.29 16.72
C ASP A 165 22.71 1.76 16.30
N PHE A 166 21.57 2.46 16.13
CA PHE A 166 21.52 3.87 15.72
C PHE A 166 20.64 4.72 16.64
N ALA A 167 20.32 4.25 17.85
CA ALA A 167 19.46 4.98 18.78
C ALA A 167 20.07 6.32 19.25
N ASP A 168 21.39 6.46 19.15
CA ASP A 168 22.17 7.67 19.46
C ASP A 168 22.42 8.57 18.25
N GLN A 169 21.97 8.19 17.06
CA GLN A 169 22.17 8.90 15.78
C GLN A 169 20.86 9.52 15.23
N LEU A 170 19.84 9.63 16.08
CA LEU A 170 18.55 10.17 15.68
C LEU A 170 18.58 11.70 15.60
N GLU A 171 17.89 12.24 14.59
CA GLU A 171 17.55 13.66 14.52
C GLU A 171 16.25 13.91 15.30
N THR A 172 16.13 15.10 15.90
CA THR A 172 14.88 15.58 16.52
C THR A 172 14.38 16.87 15.88
N THR A 173 15.14 17.42 14.93
CA THR A 173 14.78 18.64 14.21
C THR A 173 13.90 18.27 13.03
N GLU A 174 12.75 18.92 12.91
CA GLU A 174 11.82 18.66 11.82
C GLU A 174 12.43 18.97 10.45
N ASN A 175 12.37 17.99 9.55
CA ASN A 175 12.75 18.13 8.16
C ASN A 175 11.51 18.50 7.31
N LYS A 176 11.63 19.58 6.54
CA LYS A 176 10.52 20.09 5.71
C LYS A 176 10.24 19.14 4.54
N LYS A 177 8.96 18.99 4.21
CA LYS A 177 8.55 18.37 2.94
C LYS A 177 9.07 19.22 1.76
N PRO A 178 9.53 18.58 0.67
CA PRO A 178 9.77 19.29 -0.58
C PRO A 178 8.50 19.96 -1.11
N GLU A 179 8.67 20.92 -2.02
CA GLU A 179 7.57 21.42 -2.84
C GLU A 179 7.01 20.29 -3.73
N LYS A 180 5.73 20.42 -4.12
CA LYS A 180 5.09 19.46 -5.03
C LYS A 180 5.81 19.47 -6.39
N GLY A 181 6.18 18.29 -6.87
CA GLY A 181 6.86 18.07 -8.13
C GLY A 181 6.06 17.22 -9.12
N ALA A 182 6.77 16.55 -10.03
CA ALA A 182 6.19 15.62 -10.99
C ALA A 182 5.71 14.32 -10.31
N HIS A 183 4.82 13.60 -11.00
CA HIS A 183 4.45 12.24 -10.65
C HIS A 183 5.19 11.21 -11.52
N PRO A 184 5.23 9.92 -11.13
CA PRO A 184 5.76 8.85 -11.98
C PRO A 184 5.06 8.76 -13.32
N THR A 185 5.80 8.39 -14.37
CA THR A 185 5.22 7.99 -15.66
C THR A 185 4.87 6.51 -15.61
N LEU A 186 3.64 6.16 -16.00
CA LEU A 186 3.21 4.78 -16.20
C LEU A 186 3.09 4.51 -17.69
N ASP A 187 3.65 3.37 -18.13
CA ASP A 187 3.67 2.93 -19.53
C ASP A 187 3.05 1.53 -19.65
N THR A 188 1.83 1.35 -19.11
CA THR A 188 1.10 0.07 -19.22
C THR A 188 0.52 -0.14 -20.61
N GLY A 189 0.36 0.93 -21.39
CA GLY A 189 -0.27 0.92 -22.72
C GLY A 189 -1.80 0.82 -22.66
N GLN A 190 -2.40 1.02 -21.48
CA GLN A 190 -3.83 0.90 -21.23
C GLN A 190 -4.47 2.28 -21.03
N ASN A 191 -5.77 2.39 -21.34
CA ASN A 191 -6.51 3.66 -21.18
C ASN A 191 -7.52 3.63 -20.03
N GLU A 192 -7.96 2.45 -19.60
CA GLU A 192 -8.93 2.29 -18.52
C GLU A 192 -8.25 2.04 -17.18
N ALA A 193 -8.71 2.72 -16.12
CA ALA A 193 -8.06 2.66 -14.81
C ALA A 193 -7.93 1.23 -14.25
N LYS A 194 -8.91 0.36 -14.50
CA LYS A 194 -8.87 -1.05 -14.07
C LYS A 194 -7.84 -1.86 -14.84
N GLU A 195 -7.65 -1.60 -16.12
CA GLU A 195 -6.67 -2.29 -16.97
C GLU A 195 -5.24 -1.84 -16.63
N ILE A 196 -5.05 -0.53 -16.43
CA ILE A 196 -3.80 0.04 -15.88
C ILE A 196 -3.49 -0.64 -14.55
N LEU A 197 -4.45 -0.64 -13.62
CA LEU A 197 -4.28 -1.23 -12.30
C LEU A 197 -3.89 -2.71 -12.37
N MET A 198 -4.62 -3.52 -13.15
CA MET A 198 -4.33 -4.95 -13.25
C MET A 198 -2.92 -5.21 -13.82
N THR A 199 -2.50 -4.46 -14.84
CA THR A 199 -1.13 -4.55 -15.40
C THR A 199 -0.07 -4.25 -14.34
N ARG A 200 -0.30 -3.23 -13.50
CA ARG A 200 0.59 -2.90 -12.38
C ARG A 200 0.61 -4.02 -11.33
N LEU A 201 -0.56 -4.54 -10.94
CA LEU A 201 -0.67 -5.60 -9.94
C LEU A 201 0.02 -6.89 -10.39
N GLU A 202 -0.19 -7.35 -11.62
CA GLU A 202 0.48 -8.56 -12.15
C GLU A 202 2.00 -8.47 -12.03
N THR A 203 2.58 -7.32 -12.37
CA THR A 203 4.01 -7.05 -12.20
C THR A 203 4.44 -7.12 -10.72
N LEU A 204 3.66 -6.51 -9.82
CA LEU A 204 4.02 -6.42 -8.40
C LEU A 204 3.84 -7.74 -7.64
N PHE A 205 2.86 -8.57 -8.00
CA PHE A 205 2.74 -9.92 -7.43
C PHE A 205 3.87 -10.85 -7.90
N ALA A 206 4.33 -10.69 -9.14
CA ALA A 206 5.50 -11.40 -9.66
C ALA A 206 6.83 -10.91 -9.05
N THR A 207 6.86 -9.69 -8.49
CA THR A 207 8.07 -9.12 -7.88
C THR A 207 8.28 -9.69 -6.46
N PRO A 208 9.44 -10.31 -6.17
CA PRO A 208 9.75 -10.81 -4.84
C PRO A 208 9.83 -9.68 -3.81
N TYR A 209 9.13 -9.81 -2.69
CA TYR A 209 9.13 -8.78 -1.63
C TYR A 209 10.53 -8.39 -1.13
N ARG A 210 11.50 -9.31 -1.19
CA ARG A 210 12.89 -9.05 -0.77
C ARG A 210 13.53 -7.87 -1.51
N ASP A 211 13.07 -7.57 -2.73
CA ASP A 211 13.61 -6.49 -3.57
C ASP A 211 13.20 -5.11 -3.04
N PHE A 212 12.16 -5.06 -2.19
CA PHE A 212 11.71 -3.85 -1.50
C PHE A 212 12.33 -3.69 -0.11
N ILE A 213 13.12 -4.64 0.39
CA ILE A 213 13.70 -4.55 1.74
C ILE A 213 14.91 -3.62 1.73
N VAL A 214 14.92 -2.62 2.60
CA VAL A 214 16.07 -1.74 2.87
C VAL A 214 16.43 -1.85 4.35
N LYS A 215 17.72 -2.06 4.68
CA LYS A 215 18.15 -2.22 6.08
C LYS A 215 18.51 -0.88 6.72
N SER A 216 18.34 -0.77 8.03
CA SER A 216 18.70 0.43 8.79
C SER A 216 20.16 0.88 8.57
N PRO A 217 21.19 0.02 8.61
CA PRO A 217 22.56 0.47 8.36
C PRO A 217 22.74 1.16 7.01
N GLU A 218 22.11 0.66 5.94
CA GLU A 218 22.23 1.25 4.60
C GLU A 218 21.70 2.69 4.56
N VAL A 219 20.59 2.95 5.26
CA VAL A 219 19.96 4.28 5.32
C VAL A 219 20.72 5.23 6.23
N PHE A 220 21.21 4.76 7.39
CA PHE A 220 21.98 5.61 8.31
C PHE A 220 23.38 5.95 7.78
N GLU A 221 24.04 5.02 7.09
CA GLU A 221 25.36 5.26 6.48
C GLU A 221 25.28 6.19 5.27
N ASN A 222 24.20 6.12 4.48
CA ASN A 222 24.06 6.88 3.24
C ASN A 222 22.65 7.48 3.07
N PRO A 223 22.19 8.35 3.99
CA PRO A 223 20.81 8.86 3.97
C PRO A 223 20.50 9.67 2.71
N SER A 224 21.52 10.33 2.12
CA SER A 224 21.39 11.10 0.88
C SER A 224 21.07 10.24 -0.35
N ASN A 225 21.22 8.92 -0.31
CA ASN A 225 20.80 8.02 -1.40
C ASN A 225 19.29 7.83 -1.46
N TYR A 226 18.55 8.21 -0.41
CA TYR A 226 17.12 7.94 -0.28
C TYR A 226 16.31 9.22 -0.07
N PHE A 227 15.02 9.15 -0.38
CA PHE A 227 14.04 10.03 0.22
C PHE A 227 13.37 9.26 1.36
N ILE A 228 13.57 9.69 2.60
CA ILE A 228 13.20 8.91 3.78
C ILE A 228 11.88 9.44 4.34
N VAL A 229 10.87 8.60 4.37
CA VAL A 229 9.53 8.89 4.90
C VAL A 229 9.37 8.22 6.25
N ASN A 230 9.28 9.03 7.30
CA ASN A 230 8.76 8.57 8.60
C ASN A 230 7.22 8.60 8.53
N TYR A 231 6.58 7.46 8.76
CA TYR A 231 5.13 7.30 8.70
C TYR A 231 4.54 6.93 10.07
N LEU A 232 4.80 7.79 11.06
CA LEU A 232 4.33 7.68 12.44
C LEU A 232 3.62 8.97 12.88
N ASP A 233 3.09 9.01 14.10
CA ASP A 233 2.56 10.26 14.64
C ASP A 233 3.68 11.28 14.92
N GLN A 234 3.27 12.54 15.12
CA GLN A 234 4.20 13.65 15.33
C GLN A 234 5.00 13.49 16.64
N GLU A 235 4.43 12.91 17.68
CA GLU A 235 5.11 12.72 18.97
C GLU A 235 6.29 11.75 18.83
N ASN A 236 6.05 10.64 18.14
CA ASN A 236 7.08 9.68 17.81
C ASN A 236 8.19 10.33 16.97
N TYR A 237 7.83 11.01 15.87
CA TYR A 237 8.81 11.68 15.00
C TYR A 237 9.68 12.70 15.77
N ASN A 238 9.06 13.51 16.64
CA ASN A 238 9.76 14.52 17.43
C ASN A 238 10.67 13.92 18.51
N SER A 239 10.44 12.67 18.91
CA SER A 239 11.26 11.98 19.91
C SER A 239 12.53 11.36 19.33
N GLY A 240 12.69 11.37 18.00
CA GLY A 240 13.85 10.85 17.31
C GLY A 240 13.47 10.17 16.01
N HIS A 241 14.10 10.57 14.91
CA HIS A 241 13.90 9.99 13.59
C HIS A 241 15.23 9.79 12.86
N ILE A 242 15.24 8.93 11.83
CA ILE A 242 16.41 8.72 10.97
C ILE A 242 16.85 10.07 10.38
N PRO A 243 18.15 10.37 10.29
CA PRO A 243 18.64 11.60 9.66
C PRO A 243 18.02 11.88 8.29
N GLN A 244 17.61 13.12 8.05
CA GLN A 244 16.93 13.58 6.84
C GLN A 244 15.52 12.98 6.60
N ALA A 245 14.98 12.21 7.54
CA ALA A 245 13.63 11.69 7.42
C ALA A 245 12.59 12.81 7.49
N VAL A 246 11.69 12.81 6.51
CA VAL A 246 10.56 13.73 6.41
C VAL A 246 9.33 13.05 6.97
N HIS A 247 8.58 13.77 7.81
CA HIS A 247 7.38 13.26 8.47
C HIS A 247 6.15 13.28 7.55
N TYR A 248 5.46 12.15 7.44
CA TYR A 248 4.17 12.02 6.75
C TYR A 248 3.17 11.39 7.72
N THR A 249 2.09 12.10 8.00
CA THR A 249 1.14 11.72 9.04
C THR A 249 0.23 10.59 8.55
N PRO A 250 0.15 9.45 9.26
CA PRO A 250 -0.82 8.42 8.95
C PRO A 250 -2.24 8.97 8.85
N ASN A 251 -2.99 8.49 7.87
CA ASN A 251 -4.36 8.89 7.59
C ASN A 251 -4.58 10.33 7.08
N ASN A 252 -3.53 11.14 6.95
CA ASN A 252 -3.64 12.54 6.54
C ASN A 252 -2.68 12.95 5.41
N SER A 253 -1.71 12.09 5.11
CA SER A 253 -0.70 12.31 4.08
C SER A 253 -0.87 11.33 2.91
N LEU A 254 -0.08 11.52 1.85
CA LEU A 254 0.06 10.65 0.68
C LEU A 254 -1.20 10.53 -0.19
N SER A 255 -2.07 11.54 -0.17
CA SER A 255 -3.07 11.74 -1.24
C SER A 255 -2.59 12.76 -2.26
N ILE A 256 -3.12 12.70 -3.49
CA ILE A 256 -2.80 13.62 -4.58
C ILE A 256 -3.09 15.08 -4.21
N THR A 257 -4.13 15.30 -3.41
CA THR A 257 -4.56 16.64 -2.96
C THR A 257 -3.72 17.17 -1.80
N THR A 258 -3.10 16.30 -1.00
CA THR A 258 -2.27 16.67 0.16
C THR A 258 -0.81 16.80 -0.22
N ASP A 259 -0.01 15.74 -0.04
CA ASP A 259 1.44 15.77 -0.16
C ASP A 259 2.05 14.60 -0.95
N LEU A 260 1.24 13.79 -1.65
CA LEU A 260 1.76 12.69 -2.51
C LEU A 260 2.80 13.19 -3.53
N LEU A 261 2.53 14.32 -4.18
CA LEU A 261 3.43 14.91 -5.18
C LEU A 261 4.68 15.57 -4.57
N THR A 262 4.84 15.56 -3.25
CA THR A 262 6.11 15.98 -2.62
C THR A 262 7.14 14.84 -2.60
N LEU A 263 6.72 13.61 -2.92
CA LEU A 263 7.62 12.48 -3.14
C LEU A 263 8.38 12.63 -4.48
N PRO A 264 9.70 12.41 -4.50
CA PRO A 264 10.49 12.45 -5.73
C PRO A 264 10.21 11.24 -6.62
N THR A 265 10.42 11.40 -7.93
CA THR A 265 10.27 10.36 -8.95
C THR A 265 11.60 9.80 -9.45
N ASP A 266 12.70 10.50 -9.16
CA ASP A 266 14.07 10.20 -9.57
C ASP A 266 14.92 9.59 -8.43
N LYS A 267 14.29 9.31 -7.28
CA LYS A 267 14.96 8.82 -6.07
C LYS A 267 14.14 7.74 -5.38
N LYS A 268 14.82 6.74 -4.81
CA LYS A 268 14.16 5.67 -4.04
C LYS A 268 13.55 6.25 -2.76
N VAL A 269 12.24 6.07 -2.59
CA VAL A 269 11.47 6.47 -1.42
C VAL A 269 11.48 5.34 -0.38
N VAL A 270 12.19 5.52 0.73
CA VAL A 270 12.22 4.56 1.83
C VAL A 270 11.18 4.96 2.87
N VAL A 271 10.21 4.10 3.13
CA VAL A 271 9.15 4.33 4.12
C VAL A 271 9.41 3.46 5.35
N TYR A 272 9.20 4.01 6.54
CA TYR A 272 9.23 3.25 7.78
C TYR A 272 8.16 3.68 8.77
N ASP A 273 7.66 2.70 9.51
CA ASP A 273 6.93 2.87 10.78
C ASP A 273 7.71 2.17 11.90
N SER A 274 7.11 1.96 13.07
CA SER A 274 7.76 1.25 14.17
C SER A 274 8.10 -0.20 13.81
N THR A 275 7.35 -0.82 12.89
CA THR A 275 7.43 -2.27 12.64
C THR A 275 7.74 -2.67 11.21
N GLY A 276 7.72 -1.73 10.27
CA GLY A 276 7.76 -1.98 8.83
C GLY A 276 6.46 -2.60 8.27
N GLN A 277 5.42 -2.83 9.08
CA GLN A 277 4.17 -3.45 8.61
C GLN A 277 3.19 -2.42 8.07
N LYS A 278 3.07 -1.24 8.69
CA LYS A 278 2.26 -0.16 8.12
C LYS A 278 2.96 0.43 6.89
N ALA A 279 4.27 0.62 6.97
CA ALA A 279 5.07 1.04 5.83
C ALA A 279 4.96 0.06 4.65
N ALA A 280 4.84 -1.25 4.88
CA ALA A 280 4.58 -2.23 3.82
C ALA A 280 3.25 -2.01 3.07
N TYR A 281 2.18 -1.59 3.76
CA TYR A 281 0.93 -1.19 3.08
C TYR A 281 1.14 0.05 2.21
N VAL A 282 1.86 1.04 2.73
CA VAL A 282 2.16 2.30 2.04
C VAL A 282 3.00 2.06 0.80
N ILE A 283 4.09 1.31 0.89
CA ILE A 283 4.96 1.06 -0.27
C ILE A 283 4.27 0.23 -1.35
N ALA A 284 3.32 -0.66 -0.99
CA ALA A 284 2.51 -1.37 -1.98
C ALA A 284 1.65 -0.39 -2.81
N TYR A 285 0.97 0.55 -2.14
CA TYR A 285 0.19 1.60 -2.82
C TYR A 285 1.07 2.50 -3.69
N LEU A 286 2.19 2.97 -3.16
CA LEU A 286 3.13 3.82 -3.91
C LEU A 286 3.76 3.09 -5.11
N ASN A 287 4.06 1.79 -4.99
CA ASN A 287 4.55 0.98 -6.11
C ASN A 287 3.49 0.80 -7.20
N VAL A 288 2.21 0.63 -6.84
CA VAL A 288 1.10 0.59 -7.82
C VAL A 288 1.10 1.88 -8.64
N LEU A 289 1.28 3.02 -7.97
CA LEU A 289 1.39 4.35 -8.59
C LEU A 289 2.71 4.63 -9.32
N GLY A 290 3.68 3.71 -9.29
CA GLY A 290 4.93 3.82 -10.06
C GLY A 290 6.10 4.47 -9.31
N TYR A 291 5.97 4.81 -8.03
CA TYR A 291 7.12 5.26 -7.25
C TYR A 291 8.10 4.11 -7.01
N GLN A 292 9.39 4.41 -7.04
CA GLN A 292 10.43 3.47 -6.63
C GLN A 292 10.54 3.48 -5.11
N THR A 293 10.11 2.39 -4.46
CA THR A 293 10.05 2.37 -2.99
C THR A 293 10.93 1.33 -2.33
N GLY A 294 11.18 1.51 -1.04
CA GLY A 294 11.71 0.50 -0.14
C GLY A 294 11.00 0.55 1.21
N ASN A 295 10.78 -0.60 1.83
CA ASN A 295 10.36 -0.71 3.21
C ASN A 295 11.59 -0.85 4.10
N LEU A 296 11.70 0.01 5.12
CA LEU A 296 12.76 -0.15 6.11
C LEU A 296 12.48 -1.41 6.94
N SER A 297 13.35 -2.40 6.82
CA SER A 297 13.19 -3.70 7.44
C SER A 297 13.06 -3.57 8.95
N TYR A 298 11.97 -4.11 9.51
CA TYR A 298 11.66 -4.05 10.95
C TYR A 298 11.39 -2.66 11.51
N GLY A 299 11.36 -1.60 10.69
CA GLY A 299 11.05 -0.25 11.15
C GLY A 299 11.99 0.25 12.24
N GLU A 300 11.46 1.07 13.16
CA GLU A 300 12.20 1.56 14.33
C GLU A 300 12.72 0.47 15.25
N ASN A 301 12.06 -0.70 15.31
CA ASN A 301 12.60 -1.85 16.06
C ASN A 301 13.96 -2.31 15.53
N GLY A 302 14.25 -2.05 14.25
CA GLY A 302 15.52 -2.36 13.61
C GLY A 302 16.66 -1.40 13.93
N PHE A 303 16.44 -0.33 14.71
CA PHE A 303 17.50 0.61 15.06
C PHE A 303 17.37 1.33 16.41
N MET A 304 16.18 1.34 17.04
CA MET A 304 15.91 2.05 18.31
C MET A 304 14.89 1.33 19.22
N ASN A 305 14.87 -0.01 19.23
CA ASN A 305 13.88 -0.79 20.01
C ASN A 305 13.82 -0.44 21.52
N SER A 306 14.93 -0.08 22.15
CA SER A 306 14.98 0.35 23.56
C SER A 306 14.12 1.58 23.80
N VAL A 307 14.14 2.53 22.88
CA VAL A 307 13.32 3.75 22.93
C VAL A 307 11.84 3.39 22.83
N LEU A 308 11.47 2.51 21.89
CA LEU A 308 10.08 2.06 21.75
C LEU A 308 9.58 1.39 23.03
N LYS A 309 10.39 0.53 23.66
CA LYS A 309 10.02 -0.13 24.92
C LYS A 309 9.83 0.86 26.06
N GLU A 310 10.74 1.82 26.20
CA GLU A 310 10.67 2.85 27.24
C GLU A 310 9.42 3.71 27.11
N LYS A 311 9.06 4.05 25.85
CA LYS A 311 7.90 4.87 25.52
C LYS A 311 6.57 4.10 25.50
N GLY A 312 6.60 2.76 25.58
CA GLY A 312 5.41 1.93 25.44
C GLY A 312 4.83 1.92 24.02
N TRP A 313 5.67 2.17 23.01
CA TRP A 313 5.30 2.08 21.60
C TRP A 313 5.40 0.65 21.09
N ASP A 314 5.21 0.47 19.78
CA ASP A 314 5.10 -0.80 19.06
C ASP A 314 6.44 -1.58 18.99
N ALA A 315 7.02 -1.86 20.16
CA ALA A 315 8.24 -2.64 20.33
C ALA A 315 7.94 -4.14 20.21
N PHE A 316 8.75 -4.87 19.42
CA PHE A 316 8.77 -6.32 19.51
C PHE A 316 9.59 -6.76 20.72
N THR A 317 8.95 -7.52 21.61
CA THR A 317 9.56 -8.14 22.79
C THR A 317 9.13 -9.59 22.91
N LYS A 318 9.50 -10.26 24.01
CA LYS A 318 9.01 -11.62 24.29
C LYS A 318 7.50 -11.67 24.57
N LYS A 319 6.86 -10.54 24.91
CA LYS A 319 5.42 -10.48 25.20
C LYS A 319 4.56 -10.74 23.96
N GLU A 320 5.11 -10.46 22.80
CA GLU A 320 4.45 -10.61 21.50
C GLU A 320 4.48 -12.07 21.02
N ILE A 321 5.19 -12.97 21.71
CA ILE A 321 5.35 -14.39 21.36
C ILE A 321 4.38 -15.25 22.19
N ASN A 322 3.48 -15.98 21.53
CA ASN A 322 2.36 -16.65 22.20
C ASN A 322 2.55 -18.16 22.49
N MET A 323 3.54 -18.81 21.88
CA MET A 323 3.77 -20.26 22.00
C MET A 323 2.57 -21.11 21.59
N PHE A 324 1.86 -20.68 20.54
CA PHE A 324 0.74 -21.43 19.98
C PHE A 324 1.20 -22.69 19.22
N PRO A 325 0.36 -23.74 19.20
CA PRO A 325 0.69 -24.99 18.50
C PRO A 325 0.73 -24.79 16.99
N VAL A 326 1.55 -25.60 16.33
CA VAL A 326 1.64 -25.70 14.87
C VAL A 326 1.32 -27.13 14.41
N ILE A 327 1.18 -27.31 13.10
CA ILE A 327 1.24 -28.61 12.43
C ILE A 327 2.65 -28.79 11.87
N GLU A 328 3.23 -29.95 12.12
CA GLU A 328 4.56 -30.41 11.68
C GLU A 328 4.40 -31.65 10.79
#